data_AF-A0A944TIB2-F1
#
_entry.id   AF-A0A944TIB2-F1
#
_cell.length_a   1.000
_cell.length_b   1.000
_cell.length_c   1.000
_cell.angle_alpha   90.00
_cell.angle_beta   90.00
_cell.angle_gamma   90.00
#
_symmetry.space_group_name_H-M   'P 1'
#
loop_
_entity.id
_entity.type
_entity.pdbx_description
1 polymer ?
#
loop_
_entity_poly.entity_id
_entity_poly.type
_entity_poly.pdbx_seq_one_letter_code
_entity_poly.pdbx_strand_id
1 'polypeptide(L)'
;MPNRDGSLTNSDKIILTQVLNRVVPVDHPKLAAGLLGLRDLVEERSKANLSSNTALLRIISALSLDMMSHAVGGFAALTVDEQISSIRNVETTFPAEFNIVLGITRDVYYEDDRTPNRPTNFEVDNEIFGKVEIDIERPKPIKSRRKLRP
;
A
#
# COMPACT_ATOMS: atom_id res chain seq x y z
N MET A 1 -9.36 -8.73 -12.26
CA MET A 1 -10.75 -8.82 -11.77
C MET A 1 -10.87 -10.12 -11.01
N PRO A 2 -11.38 -10.08 -9.76
CA PRO A 2 -11.48 -11.25 -8.90
C PRO A 2 -12.34 -12.35 -9.49
N ASN A 3 -12.14 -13.59 -9.05
CA ASN A 3 -12.98 -14.71 -9.41
C ASN A 3 -14.42 -14.52 -8.88
N ARG A 4 -15.39 -15.20 -9.49
CA ARG A 4 -16.82 -15.11 -9.13
C ARG A 4 -17.13 -15.53 -7.70
N ASP A 5 -16.25 -16.29 -7.07
CA ASP A 5 -16.32 -16.74 -5.68
C ASP A 5 -15.70 -15.74 -4.69
N GLY A 6 -15.23 -14.57 -5.16
CA GLY A 6 -14.53 -13.57 -4.35
C GLY A 6 -13.08 -13.93 -4.03
N SER A 7 -12.51 -14.94 -4.69
CA SER A 7 -11.07 -15.24 -4.59
C SER A 7 -10.23 -14.39 -5.56
N LEU A 8 -8.96 -14.18 -5.22
CA LEU A 8 -8.03 -13.42 -6.08
C LEU A 8 -7.57 -14.27 -7.27
N THR A 9 -7.55 -13.67 -8.46
CA THR A 9 -6.85 -14.27 -9.61
C THR A 9 -5.34 -14.24 -9.43
N ASN A 10 -4.58 -14.93 -10.29
CA ASN A 10 -3.11 -14.86 -10.25
C ASN A 10 -2.59 -13.43 -10.43
N SER A 11 -3.20 -12.65 -11.32
CA SER A 11 -2.83 -11.24 -11.51
C SER A 11 -3.14 -10.41 -10.26
N ASP A 12 -4.31 -10.63 -9.64
CA ASP A 12 -4.70 -9.94 -8.40
C ASP A 12 -3.74 -10.27 -7.24
N LYS A 13 -3.28 -11.52 -7.15
CA LYS A 13 -2.27 -11.96 -6.17
C LYS A 13 -0.92 -11.29 -6.36
N ILE A 14 -0.52 -11.06 -7.61
CA ILE A 14 0.71 -10.31 -7.93
C ILE A 14 0.55 -8.85 -7.48
N ILE A 15 -0.59 -8.22 -7.79
CA ILE A 15 -0.89 -6.84 -7.34
C ILE A 15 -0.82 -6.76 -5.83
N LEU A 16 -1.50 -7.67 -5.11
CA LEU A 16 -1.48 -7.69 -3.65
C LEU A 16 -0.06 -7.84 -3.10
N THR A 17 0.76 -8.73 -3.67
CA THR A 17 2.16 -8.89 -3.27
C THR A 17 2.95 -7.58 -3.43
N GLN A 18 2.77 -6.90 -4.56
CA GLN A 18 3.44 -5.62 -4.81
C GLN A 18 2.97 -4.53 -3.85
N VAL A 19 1.66 -4.42 -3.61
CA VAL A 19 1.12 -3.49 -2.61
C VAL A 19 1.72 -3.76 -1.24
N LEU A 20 1.72 -5.01 -0.77
CA LEU A 20 2.26 -5.39 0.53
C LEU A 20 3.75 -5.04 0.65
N ASN A 21 4.54 -5.23 -0.41
CA ASN A 21 5.95 -4.80 -0.43
C ASN A 21 6.13 -3.28 -0.35
N ARG A 22 5.10 -2.48 -0.65
CA ARG A 22 5.13 -1.01 -0.54
C ARG A 22 4.54 -0.48 0.75
N VAL A 23 3.62 -1.21 1.37
CA VAL A 23 2.99 -0.79 2.64
C VAL A 23 3.68 -1.36 3.86
N VAL A 24 4.44 -2.47 3.75
CA VAL A 24 5.23 -2.99 4.87
C VAL A 24 6.54 -2.19 5.00
N PRO A 25 7.02 -1.89 6.22
CA PRO A 25 8.33 -1.29 6.44
C PRO A 25 9.47 -2.06 5.72
N VAL A 26 10.17 -1.37 4.82
CA VAL A 26 11.23 -1.95 3.94
C VAL A 26 12.64 -1.82 4.52
N ASP A 27 12.79 -1.18 5.67
CA ASP A 27 14.03 -0.97 6.42
C ASP A 27 14.70 -2.28 6.85
N HIS A 28 13.99 -3.40 6.76
CA HIS A 28 14.54 -4.74 6.92
C HIS A 28 14.28 -5.59 5.67
N PRO A 29 15.26 -5.71 4.73
CA PRO A 29 15.12 -6.48 3.50
C PRO A 29 14.73 -7.95 3.70
N LYS A 30 15.01 -8.52 4.88
CA LYS A 30 14.64 -9.89 5.28
C LYS A 30 13.21 -10.04 5.79
N LEU A 31 12.51 -8.92 6.01
CA LEU A 31 11.15 -8.85 6.53
C LEU A 31 10.16 -8.29 5.50
N ALA A 32 10.55 -8.27 4.22
CA ALA A 32 9.64 -7.91 3.14
C ALA A 32 8.43 -8.85 3.09
N ALA A 33 7.28 -8.32 2.66
CA ALA A 33 6.00 -9.04 2.69
C ALA A 33 6.03 -10.41 1.99
N GLY A 34 6.76 -10.51 0.87
CA GLY A 34 6.93 -11.76 0.15
C GLY A 34 7.70 -12.84 0.92
N LEU A 35 8.64 -12.47 1.79
CA LEU A 35 9.43 -13.41 2.60
C LEU A 35 8.70 -13.90 3.85
N LEU A 36 7.77 -13.09 4.34
CA LEU A 36 6.94 -13.40 5.50
C LEU A 36 5.65 -14.15 5.14
N GLY A 37 5.36 -14.33 3.84
CA GLY A 37 4.13 -14.99 3.41
C GLY A 37 2.87 -14.17 3.69
N LEU A 38 3.00 -12.86 3.91
CA LEU A 38 1.90 -11.99 4.34
C LEU A 38 0.72 -12.01 3.38
N ARG A 39 0.96 -12.18 2.06
CA ARG A 39 -0.09 -12.21 1.05
C ARG A 39 -1.18 -13.22 1.41
N ASP A 40 -0.78 -14.47 1.70
CA ASP A 40 -1.75 -15.55 1.90
C ASP A 40 -2.54 -15.33 3.19
N LEU A 41 -1.87 -14.86 4.24
CA LEU A 41 -2.49 -14.53 5.52
C LEU A 41 -3.44 -13.32 5.41
N VAL A 42 -3.06 -12.28 4.67
CA VAL A 42 -3.90 -11.09 4.43
C VAL A 42 -5.11 -11.46 3.58
N GLU A 43 -4.94 -12.28 2.55
CA GLU A 43 -6.06 -12.79 1.74
C GLU A 43 -7.02 -13.65 2.60
N GLU A 44 -6.47 -14.56 3.41
CA GLU A 44 -7.26 -15.43 4.30
C GLU A 44 -8.06 -14.63 5.33
N ARG A 45 -7.42 -13.70 6.05
CA ARG A 45 -8.10 -12.84 7.04
C ARG A 45 -9.12 -11.93 6.42
N SER A 46 -8.82 -11.39 5.24
CA SER A 46 -9.79 -10.57 4.51
C SER A 46 -11.02 -11.40 4.14
N LYS A 47 -10.86 -12.66 3.74
CA LYS A 47 -11.99 -13.55 3.42
C LYS A 47 -12.86 -13.92 4.62
N ALA A 48 -12.30 -13.92 5.83
CA ALA A 48 -13.04 -14.26 7.04
C ALA A 48 -14.19 -13.26 7.35
N ASN A 49 -14.13 -12.03 6.80
CA ASN A 49 -15.16 -11.03 6.97
C ASN A 49 -15.58 -10.42 5.61
N LEU A 50 -16.89 -10.36 5.34
CA LEU A 50 -17.41 -9.83 4.08
C LEU A 50 -16.97 -8.37 3.80
N SER A 51 -16.93 -7.51 4.82
CA SER A 51 -16.51 -6.12 4.64
C SER A 51 -15.04 -6.01 4.27
N SER A 52 -14.18 -6.76 4.95
CA SER A 52 -12.74 -6.85 4.67
C SER A 52 -12.45 -7.44 3.29
N ASN A 53 -13.15 -8.51 2.90
CA ASN A 53 -13.03 -9.10 1.58
C ASN A 53 -13.41 -8.07 0.51
N THR A 54 -14.57 -7.43 0.66
CA THR A 54 -15.05 -6.41 -0.28
C THR A 54 -14.07 -5.24 -0.40
N ALA A 55 -13.50 -4.79 0.72
CA ALA A 55 -12.47 -3.74 0.74
C ALA A 55 -11.22 -4.15 -0.05
N LEU A 56 -10.70 -5.37 0.18
CA LEU A 56 -9.56 -5.92 -0.55
C LEU A 56 -9.82 -6.00 -2.06
N LEU A 57 -10.98 -6.53 -2.47
CA LEU A 57 -11.34 -6.63 -3.87
C LEU A 57 -11.49 -5.26 -4.55
N ARG A 58 -12.03 -4.27 -3.83
CA ARG A 58 -12.15 -2.88 -4.33
C ARG A 58 -10.79 -2.24 -4.57
N ILE A 59 -9.86 -2.37 -3.62
CA ILE A 59 -8.50 -1.83 -3.75
C ILE A 59 -7.78 -2.47 -4.94
N ILE A 60 -7.79 -3.80 -5.04
CA ILE A 60 -7.13 -4.51 -6.14
C ILE A 60 -7.76 -4.13 -7.49
N SER A 61 -9.09 -4.02 -7.55
CA SER A 61 -9.78 -3.60 -8.77
C SER A 61 -9.41 -2.17 -9.17
N ALA A 62 -9.33 -1.25 -8.20
CA ALA A 62 -8.93 0.13 -8.45
C ALA A 62 -7.49 0.23 -8.99
N LEU A 63 -6.55 -0.52 -8.40
CA LEU A 63 -5.16 -0.59 -8.89
C LEU A 63 -5.05 -1.24 -10.26
N SER A 64 -5.87 -2.26 -10.54
CA SER A 64 -5.91 -2.89 -11.86
C SER A 64 -6.49 -1.97 -12.93
N LEU A 65 -7.41 -1.07 -12.57
CA LEU A 65 -8.09 -0.13 -13.45
C LEU A 65 -7.40 1.23 -13.56
N ASP A 66 -6.35 1.45 -12.78
CA ASP A 66 -5.56 2.66 -12.82
C ASP A 66 -4.98 2.86 -14.23
N MET A 67 -5.18 4.06 -14.80
CA MET A 67 -4.90 4.33 -16.21
C MET A 67 -3.42 4.12 -16.55
N MET A 68 -2.53 4.47 -15.61
CA MET A 68 -1.08 4.21 -15.75
C MET A 68 -0.81 2.71 -15.80
N SER A 69 -1.39 1.96 -14.86
CA SER A 69 -1.31 0.50 -14.82
C SER A 69 -1.78 -0.14 -16.14
N HIS A 70 -2.91 0.32 -16.69
CA HIS A 70 -3.41 -0.19 -17.97
C HIS A 70 -2.48 0.11 -19.14
N ALA A 71 -1.85 1.29 -19.17
CA ALA A 71 -0.98 1.70 -20.27
C ALA A 71 0.30 0.86 -20.36
N VAL A 72 0.78 0.33 -19.23
CA VAL A 72 2.06 -0.43 -19.16
C VAL A 72 1.87 -1.94 -19.04
N GLY A 73 0.64 -2.45 -19.16
CA GLY A 73 0.35 -3.89 -19.09
C GLY A 73 0.09 -4.42 -17.67
N GLY A 74 -0.14 -3.54 -16.70
CA GLY A 74 -0.62 -3.85 -15.35
C GLY A 74 0.16 -3.13 -14.26
N PHE A 75 -0.40 -3.08 -13.06
CA PHE A 75 0.21 -2.40 -11.90
C PHE A 75 1.62 -2.93 -11.57
N ALA A 76 1.85 -4.24 -11.74
CA ALA A 76 3.15 -4.85 -11.49
C ALA A 76 4.26 -4.41 -12.45
N ALA A 77 3.89 -3.87 -13.63
CA ALA A 77 4.84 -3.36 -14.63
C ALA A 77 5.20 -1.88 -14.41
N LEU A 78 4.49 -1.19 -13.51
CA LEU A 78 4.83 0.17 -13.11
C LEU A 78 6.18 0.24 -12.39
N THR A 79 6.85 1.38 -12.52
CA THR A 79 8.00 1.73 -11.69
C THR A 79 7.60 1.87 -10.22
N VAL A 80 8.59 1.88 -9.32
CA VAL A 80 8.33 2.01 -7.87
C VAL A 80 7.55 3.29 -7.54
N ASP A 81 7.93 4.42 -8.12
CA ASP A 81 7.29 5.71 -7.87
C ASP A 81 5.86 5.75 -8.39
N GLU A 82 5.61 5.15 -9.56
CA GLU A 82 4.28 5.01 -10.11
C GLU A 82 3.41 4.08 -9.26
N GLN A 83 3.94 2.96 -8.77
CA GLN A 83 3.21 2.08 -7.84
C GLN A 83 2.82 2.83 -6.57
N ILE A 84 3.74 3.60 -5.98
CA ILE A 84 3.47 4.42 -4.79
C ILE A 84 2.41 5.48 -5.09
N SER A 85 2.49 6.13 -6.26
CA SER A 85 1.51 7.14 -6.68
C SER A 85 0.11 6.53 -6.84
N SER A 86 -0.01 5.40 -7.53
CA SER A 86 -1.29 4.71 -7.71
C SER A 86 -1.86 4.19 -6.38
N ILE A 87 -1.02 3.68 -5.47
CA ILE A 87 -1.43 3.30 -4.11
C ILE A 87 -1.98 4.52 -3.35
N ARG A 88 -1.29 5.66 -3.38
CA ARG A 88 -1.75 6.91 -2.73
C ARG A 88 -3.06 7.42 -3.32
N ASN A 89 -3.25 7.27 -4.63
CA ASN A 89 -4.51 7.63 -5.27
C ASN A 89 -5.67 6.75 -4.77
N VAL A 90 -5.44 5.43 -4.66
CA VAL A 90 -6.42 4.50 -4.10
C VAL A 90 -6.71 4.77 -2.63
N GLU A 91 -5.67 5.02 -1.82
CA GLU A 91 -5.79 5.44 -0.41
C GLU A 91 -6.66 6.70 -0.27
N THR A 92 -6.49 7.68 -1.15
CA THR A 92 -7.27 8.93 -1.14
C THR A 92 -8.70 8.71 -1.61
N THR A 93 -8.91 7.82 -2.58
CA THR A 93 -10.23 7.58 -3.20
C THR A 93 -11.10 6.67 -2.32
N PHE A 94 -10.50 5.69 -1.65
CA PHE A 94 -11.17 4.66 -0.85
C PHE A 94 -10.54 4.56 0.55
N PRO A 95 -10.55 5.65 1.36
CA PRO A 95 -9.80 5.69 2.62
C PRO A 95 -10.29 4.66 3.64
N ALA A 96 -11.60 4.40 3.70
CA ALA A 96 -12.17 3.44 4.62
C ALA A 96 -11.76 2.00 4.27
N GLU A 97 -11.89 1.61 3.00
CA GLU A 97 -11.47 0.30 2.52
C GLU A 97 -9.95 0.13 2.67
N PHE A 98 -9.18 1.16 2.34
CA PHE A 98 -7.73 1.15 2.47
C PHE A 98 -7.31 0.91 3.91
N ASN A 99 -7.91 1.61 4.87
CA ASN A 99 -7.61 1.44 6.29
C ASN A 99 -7.96 0.04 6.81
N ILE A 100 -9.05 -0.58 6.33
CA ILE A 100 -9.39 -1.96 6.71
C ILE A 100 -8.28 -2.92 6.26
N VAL A 101 -7.85 -2.82 5.00
CA VAL A 101 -6.81 -3.71 4.46
C VAL A 101 -5.44 -3.42 5.07
N LEU A 102 -5.16 -2.15 5.36
CA LEU A 102 -3.95 -1.72 6.05
C LEU A 102 -3.89 -2.29 7.47
N GLY A 103 -5.02 -2.23 8.21
CA GLY A 103 -5.14 -2.82 9.56
C GLY A 103 -4.90 -4.33 9.57
N ILE A 104 -5.48 -5.06 8.63
CA ILE A 104 -5.23 -6.51 8.50
C ILE A 104 -3.75 -6.77 8.18
N THR A 105 -3.19 -6.02 7.23
CA THR A 105 -1.78 -6.16 6.82
C THR A 105 -0.84 -5.95 8.00
N ARG A 106 -1.15 -4.94 8.80
CA ARG A 106 -0.48 -4.59 10.04
C ARG A 106 -0.53 -5.70 11.08
N ASP A 107 -1.72 -6.20 11.39
CA ASP A 107 -1.90 -7.27 12.36
C ASP A 107 -1.10 -8.51 11.96
N VAL A 108 -1.22 -8.91 10.70
CA VAL A 108 -0.46 -10.05 10.17
C VAL A 108 1.05 -9.81 10.26
N TYR A 109 1.53 -8.60 9.94
CA TYR A 109 2.95 -8.29 9.99
C TYR A 109 3.51 -8.41 11.41
N TYR A 110 2.89 -7.75 12.39
CA TYR A 110 3.41 -7.71 13.77
C TYR A 110 3.11 -8.94 14.61
N GLU A 111 2.26 -9.85 14.13
CA GLU A 111 2.10 -11.18 14.74
C GLU A 111 3.22 -12.15 14.36
N ASP A 112 4.03 -11.83 13.34
CA ASP A 112 5.20 -12.64 13.00
C ASP A 112 6.35 -12.35 13.97
N ASP A 113 6.78 -13.36 14.73
CA ASP A 113 7.86 -13.29 15.72
C ASP A 113 9.20 -12.75 15.18
N ARG A 114 9.40 -12.77 13.85
CA ARG A 114 10.62 -12.26 13.21
C ARG A 114 10.60 -10.75 13.02
N THR A 115 9.43 -10.13 13.14
CA THR A 115 9.27 -8.68 12.95
C THR A 115 9.52 -7.92 14.26
N PRO A 116 9.87 -6.62 14.18
CA PRO A 116 10.01 -5.79 15.38
C PRO A 116 8.72 -5.74 16.18
N ASN A 117 8.81 -5.45 17.48
CA ASN A 117 7.63 -5.28 18.32
C ASN A 117 6.71 -4.17 17.76
N ARG A 118 5.40 -4.43 17.82
CA ARG A 118 4.34 -3.48 17.46
C ARG A 118 4.53 -2.14 18.19
N PRO A 119 4.61 -1.00 17.48
CA PRO A 119 4.72 0.32 18.10
C PRO A 119 3.55 0.61 19.06
N THR A 120 3.80 1.37 20.13
CA THR A 120 2.74 1.74 21.09
C THR A 120 1.73 2.75 20.55
N ASN A 121 2.10 3.51 19.53
CA ASN A 121 1.27 4.50 18.82
C ASN A 121 0.58 3.91 17.57
N PHE A 122 0.48 2.60 17.47
CA PHE A 122 0.04 1.93 16.25
C PHE A 122 -1.47 2.03 15.95
N GLU A 123 -2.25 2.33 16.99
CA GLU A 123 -3.72 2.43 16.94
C GLU A 123 -4.20 3.85 16.56
N VAL A 124 -3.32 4.82 16.30
CA VAL A 124 -3.75 6.11 15.77
C VAL A 124 -3.88 6.03 14.25
N ASP A 125 -5.07 6.38 13.76
CA ASP A 125 -5.50 6.43 12.35
C ASP A 125 -4.56 7.21 11.39
N ASN A 126 -3.52 7.86 11.91
CA ASN A 126 -2.59 8.72 11.19
C ASN A 126 -1.25 8.07 10.87
N GLU A 127 -0.96 6.86 11.36
CA GLU A 127 0.27 6.19 10.94
C GLU A 127 0.09 5.70 9.50
N ILE A 128 1.07 5.96 8.63
CA ILE A 128 1.05 5.46 7.26
C ILE A 128 2.02 4.28 7.21
N PHE A 129 1.48 3.06 7.12
CA PHE A 129 2.31 1.85 7.09
C PHE A 129 3.20 1.89 5.83
N GLY A 130 4.52 1.83 6.04
CA GLY A 130 5.54 1.62 5.00
C GLY A 130 5.71 2.72 3.96
N LYS A 131 5.26 3.96 4.17
CA LYS A 131 5.77 5.06 3.34
C LYS A 131 7.24 5.27 3.71
N VAL A 132 8.15 4.80 2.85
CA VAL A 132 9.48 5.38 2.73
C VAL A 132 9.27 6.89 2.76
N GLU A 133 9.86 7.56 3.74
CA GLU A 133 10.11 9.00 3.63
C GLU A 133 10.94 9.16 2.37
N ILE A 134 10.27 9.39 1.24
CA ILE A 134 10.90 10.15 0.18
C ILE A 134 11.08 11.50 0.86
N ASP A 135 12.32 11.79 1.23
CA ASP A 135 12.74 13.08 1.71
C ASP A 135 12.46 14.04 0.55
N ILE A 136 11.21 14.51 0.45
CA ILE A 136 10.87 15.60 -0.45
C ILE A 136 11.52 16.78 0.24
N GLU A 137 12.77 17.06 -0.10
CA GLU A 137 13.33 18.39 0.01
C GLU A 137 12.36 19.31 -0.71
N ARG A 138 11.38 19.85 0.04
CA ARG A 138 10.53 20.90 -0.47
C ARG A 138 11.49 22.00 -0.88
N PRO A 139 11.53 22.41 -2.16
CA PRO A 139 12.40 23.50 -2.56
C PRO A 139 12.06 24.69 -1.67
N LYS A 140 13.05 25.16 -0.90
CA LYS A 140 12.90 26.36 -0.07
C LYS A 140 12.32 27.45 -0.97
N PRO A 141 11.24 28.14 -0.57
CA PRO A 141 10.64 29.17 -1.40
C PRO A 141 11.74 30.15 -1.77
N ILE A 142 11.94 30.34 -3.08
CA ILE A 142 12.87 31.33 -3.61
C ILE A 142 12.45 32.65 -3.00
N LYS A 143 13.25 33.18 -2.05
CA LYS A 143 13.06 34.52 -1.53
C LYS A 143 13.19 35.46 -2.72
N SER A 144 12.06 35.95 -3.21
CA SER A 144 12.00 37.02 -4.20
C SER A 144 12.75 38.22 -3.62
N ARG A 145 14.02 38.37 -4.00
CA ARG A 145 14.76 39.62 -3.85
C ARG A 145 14.12 40.60 -4.84
N ARG A 146 13.02 41.24 -4.43
CA ARG A 146 12.68 42.56 -4.97
C ARG A 146 13.83 43.49 -4.59
N LYS A 147 14.79 43.63 -5.50
CA LYS A 147 15.67 44.79 -5.52
C LYS A 147 14.79 45.98 -5.88
N LEU A 148 14.34 46.72 -4.87
CA LEU A 148 14.07 48.15 -5.05
C LEU A 148 15.42 48.76 -5.48
N ARG A 149 15.51 49.16 -6.75
CA ARG A 149 16.63 49.97 -7.23
C ARG A 149 16.37 51.45 -6.87
N PRO A 150 17.46 52.24 -6.74
CA PRO A 150 17.46 53.54 -6.07
C PRO A 150 16.59 54.60 -6.74
#